data_AF-A0A7K6SK12-F1
#
_entry.id   AF-A0A7K6SK12-F1
#
_cell.length_a   1.000
_cell.length_b   1.000
_cell.length_c   1.000
_cell.angle_alpha   90.00
_cell.angle_beta   90.00
_cell.angle_gamma   90.00
#
_symmetry.space_group_name_H-M   'P 1'
#
loop_
_entity.id
_entity.type
_entity.pdbx_description
1 polymer ?
#
loop_
_entity_poly.entity_id
_entity_poly.type
_entity_poly.pdbx_seq_one_letter_code
_entity_poly.pdbx_strand_id
1 'polypeptide(L)'
;KWKGEGTTQNLESIVIGRCYDYIGIVNPAVGEKNCSAIWEAFKNAFINKDPCNILPNDYELFINLSFHTIPPNKSLFWENNQLLVNSFAGRGRRYMSLADTLFGFVADYLNWCGQANSAGLDYESCPTTEECENNAVESFWRKASATYAQHSSGVIHVLLNGSVVGGAYPEPGFFADYEIPNLQKDKVSEIVIWVVDDIEGPDIESCGTHTVKILENRLKTLGYDVTCTDNYKSVMFLLCLD
;
A
#
# COMPACT_ATOMS: atom_id res chain seq x y z
N LYS A 1 -20.33 12.01 15.38
CA LYS A 1 -20.48 11.14 14.20
C LYS A 1 -19.53 11.68 13.15
N TRP A 2 -18.74 10.79 12.57
CA TRP A 2 -17.72 11.12 11.58
C TRP A 2 -18.33 11.18 10.18
N LYS A 3 -17.59 11.74 9.22
CA LYS A 3 -18.04 11.83 7.82
C LYS A 3 -17.65 10.62 6.97
N GLY A 4 -16.68 9.84 7.41
CA GLY A 4 -16.22 8.65 6.71
C GLY A 4 -17.17 7.46 6.89
N GLU A 5 -17.01 6.46 6.02
CA GLU A 5 -17.68 5.17 6.15
C GLU A 5 -17.39 4.57 7.53
N GLY A 6 -18.32 3.80 8.07
CA GLY A 6 -18.08 3.02 9.29
C GLY A 6 -17.13 1.84 9.05
N THR A 7 -16.86 1.12 10.12
CA THR A 7 -16.08 -0.12 10.07
C THR A 7 -16.74 -1.14 9.12
N THR A 8 -15.93 -1.83 8.33
CA THR A 8 -16.41 -2.88 7.42
C THR A 8 -17.14 -3.98 8.19
N GLN A 9 -18.32 -4.37 7.70
CA GLN A 9 -19.10 -5.45 8.31
C GLN A 9 -18.33 -6.77 8.34
N ASN A 10 -18.40 -7.49 9.46
CA ASN A 10 -17.67 -8.75 9.68
C ASN A 10 -16.14 -8.61 9.59
N LEU A 11 -15.57 -7.45 9.94
CA LEU A 11 -14.13 -7.16 9.88
C LEU A 11 -13.25 -8.32 10.40
N GLU A 12 -13.54 -8.83 11.60
CA GLU A 12 -12.81 -9.96 12.20
C GLU A 12 -12.76 -11.19 11.29
N SER A 13 -13.93 -11.64 10.84
CA SER A 13 -14.05 -12.80 9.97
C SER A 13 -13.32 -12.60 8.65
N ILE A 14 -13.35 -11.39 8.08
CA ILE A 14 -12.66 -11.07 6.84
C ILE A 14 -11.14 -11.10 7.04
N VAL A 15 -10.62 -10.43 8.08
CA VAL A 15 -9.17 -10.36 8.35
C VAL A 15 -8.62 -11.76 8.64
N ILE A 16 -9.29 -12.54 9.49
CA ILE A 16 -8.88 -13.92 9.80
C ILE A 16 -8.98 -14.81 8.55
N GLY A 17 -10.08 -14.71 7.80
CA GLY A 17 -10.28 -15.49 6.57
C GLY A 17 -9.21 -15.20 5.51
N ARG A 18 -8.90 -13.92 5.27
CA ARG A 18 -7.84 -13.49 4.36
C ARG A 18 -6.46 -13.94 4.83
N CYS A 19 -6.19 -13.93 6.14
CA CYS A 19 -4.94 -14.44 6.67
C CYS A 19 -4.76 -15.94 6.35
N TYR A 20 -5.80 -16.76 6.58
CA TYR A 20 -5.75 -18.19 6.25
C TYR A 20 -5.67 -18.45 4.74
N ASP A 21 -6.41 -17.71 3.93
CA ASP A 21 -6.31 -17.77 2.46
C ASP A 21 -4.87 -17.44 2.01
N TYR A 22 -4.26 -16.42 2.62
CA TYR A 22 -2.93 -15.99 2.25
C TYR A 22 -1.88 -17.06 2.54
N ILE A 23 -1.83 -17.58 3.78
CA ILE A 23 -0.83 -18.56 4.18
C ILE A 23 -1.09 -19.96 3.64
N GLY A 24 -2.34 -20.29 3.28
CA GLY A 24 -2.72 -21.61 2.79
C GLY A 24 -2.74 -21.73 1.26
N ILE A 25 -3.09 -20.66 0.55
CA ILE A 25 -3.40 -20.70 -0.88
C ILE A 25 -2.56 -19.68 -1.66
N VAL A 26 -2.54 -18.41 -1.25
CA VAL A 26 -1.89 -17.34 -2.05
C VAL A 26 -0.37 -17.45 -2.02
N ASN A 27 0.22 -17.55 -0.82
CA ASN A 27 1.66 -17.63 -0.64
C ASN A 27 2.03 -18.62 0.49
N PRO A 28 1.93 -19.94 0.22
CA PRO A 28 2.27 -20.96 1.21
C PRO A 28 3.71 -20.93 1.71
N ALA A 29 4.63 -20.26 0.99
CA ALA A 29 6.02 -20.12 1.37
C ALA A 29 6.23 -19.24 2.62
N VAL A 30 5.24 -18.43 3.01
CA VAL A 30 5.27 -17.67 4.27
C VAL A 30 5.28 -18.58 5.51
N GLY A 31 4.77 -19.81 5.35
CA GLY A 31 4.66 -20.77 6.43
C GLY A 31 3.58 -20.43 7.45
N GLU A 32 3.57 -21.15 8.56
CA GLU A 32 2.55 -20.99 9.59
C GLU A 32 2.60 -19.61 10.25
N LYS A 33 1.43 -18.98 10.34
CA LYS A 33 1.18 -17.75 11.09
C LYS A 33 -0.05 -17.94 11.96
N ASN A 34 -0.05 -17.36 13.15
CA ASN A 34 -1.21 -17.40 14.03
C ASN A 34 -2.17 -16.27 13.64
N CYS A 35 -3.14 -16.58 12.77
CA CYS A 35 -4.10 -15.59 12.28
C CYS A 35 -4.96 -14.97 13.38
N SER A 36 -5.27 -15.71 14.45
CA SER A 36 -5.98 -15.14 15.60
C SER A 36 -5.12 -14.13 16.36
N ALA A 37 -3.82 -14.40 16.54
CA ALA A 37 -2.91 -13.45 17.17
C ALA A 37 -2.66 -12.21 16.30
N ILE A 38 -2.59 -12.38 14.97
CA ILE A 38 -2.50 -11.26 14.02
C ILE A 38 -3.74 -10.37 14.14
N TRP A 39 -4.93 -10.97 14.16
CA TRP A 39 -6.19 -10.22 14.36
C TRP A 39 -6.20 -9.47 15.70
N GLU A 40 -5.85 -10.12 16.80
CA GLU A 40 -5.84 -9.46 18.11
C GLU A 40 -4.84 -8.29 18.14
N ALA A 41 -3.66 -8.45 17.54
CA ALA A 41 -2.69 -7.35 17.43
C ALA A 41 -3.19 -6.21 16.53
N PHE A 42 -3.86 -6.52 15.42
CA PHE A 42 -4.48 -5.54 14.54
C PHE A 42 -5.57 -4.74 15.28
N LYS A 43 -6.49 -5.44 15.94
CA LYS A 43 -7.61 -4.84 16.69
C LYS A 43 -7.10 -3.97 17.86
N ASN A 44 -6.14 -4.48 18.63
CA ASN A 44 -5.58 -3.78 19.80
C ASN A 44 -4.80 -2.50 19.44
N ALA A 45 -4.43 -2.31 18.18
CA ALA A 45 -3.81 -1.07 17.74
C ALA A 45 -4.75 0.13 17.86
N PHE A 46 -6.07 -0.07 17.73
CA PHE A 46 -7.04 1.05 17.62
C PHE A 46 -8.26 0.97 18.55
N ILE A 47 -8.59 -0.18 19.14
CA ILE A 47 -9.68 -0.25 20.14
C ILE A 47 -9.29 0.42 21.45
N ASN A 48 -10.27 0.86 22.24
CA ASN A 48 -10.05 1.56 23.52
C ASN A 48 -9.15 2.80 23.43
N LYS A 49 -9.01 3.38 22.24
CA LYS A 49 -8.26 4.61 21.98
C LYS A 49 -9.18 5.66 21.37
N ASP A 50 -8.75 6.92 21.45
CA ASP A 50 -9.39 7.98 20.69
C ASP A 50 -9.19 7.68 19.18
N PRO A 51 -10.26 7.60 18.38
CA PRO A 51 -10.18 7.34 16.94
C PRO A 51 -9.32 8.34 16.16
N CYS A 52 -8.97 9.49 16.74
CA CYS A 52 -8.09 10.50 16.17
C CYS A 52 -6.70 10.59 16.82
N ASN A 53 -6.36 9.63 17.69
CA ASN A 53 -5.03 9.55 18.32
C ASN A 53 -4.46 8.13 18.19
N ILE A 54 -4.56 7.56 17.00
CA ILE A 54 -3.89 6.31 16.64
C ILE A 54 -2.58 6.66 15.97
N LEU A 55 -1.50 5.98 16.34
CA LEU A 55 -0.17 6.23 15.79
C LEU A 55 0.28 5.04 14.95
N PRO A 56 1.13 5.24 13.91
CA PRO A 56 1.68 4.13 13.12
C PRO A 56 2.35 3.04 13.98
N ASN A 57 3.01 3.42 15.07
CA ASN A 57 3.67 2.47 15.98
C ASN A 57 2.69 1.61 16.79
N ASP A 58 1.41 1.97 16.89
CA ASP A 58 0.41 1.11 17.52
C ASP A 58 0.22 -0.21 16.78
N TYR A 59 0.54 -0.24 15.47
CA TYR A 59 0.50 -1.44 14.64
C TYR A 59 1.81 -2.23 14.61
N GLU A 60 2.82 -1.88 15.42
CA GLU A 60 4.13 -2.56 15.40
C GLU A 60 4.02 -4.05 15.70
N LEU A 61 3.23 -4.45 16.71
CA LEU A 61 3.02 -5.86 17.01
C LEU A 61 2.32 -6.59 15.87
N PHE A 62 1.33 -5.96 15.24
CA PHE A 62 0.65 -6.52 14.08
C PHE A 62 1.64 -6.79 12.94
N ILE A 63 2.49 -5.80 12.62
CA ILE A 63 3.53 -5.95 11.60
C ILE A 63 4.46 -7.10 11.96
N ASN A 64 4.97 -7.16 13.18
CA ASN A 64 5.91 -8.22 13.59
C ASN A 64 5.32 -9.63 13.45
N LEU A 65 4.04 -9.81 13.76
CA LEU A 65 3.36 -11.11 13.65
C LEU A 65 3.03 -11.50 12.21
N SER A 66 2.76 -10.54 11.35
CA SER A 66 2.34 -10.75 9.96
C SER A 66 3.48 -10.62 8.94
N PHE A 67 4.65 -10.12 9.36
CA PHE A 67 5.79 -9.92 8.49
C PHE A 67 6.30 -11.24 7.88
N HIS A 68 6.74 -11.12 6.64
CA HIS A 68 7.50 -12.12 5.91
C HIS A 68 8.43 -11.40 4.93
N THR A 69 9.46 -12.10 4.46
CA THR A 69 10.39 -11.55 3.48
C THR A 69 9.66 -11.18 2.19
N ILE A 70 9.96 -9.99 1.67
CA ILE A 70 9.56 -9.56 0.33
C ILE A 70 10.67 -10.02 -0.62
N PRO A 71 10.39 -10.82 -1.65
CA PRO A 71 11.43 -11.30 -2.55
C PRO A 71 12.11 -10.13 -3.29
N PRO A 72 13.44 -10.17 -3.48
CA PRO A 72 14.14 -9.17 -4.28
C PRO A 72 13.56 -9.05 -5.70
N ASN A 73 13.59 -7.85 -6.27
CA ASN A 73 13.10 -7.52 -7.61
C ASN A 73 11.59 -7.69 -7.81
N LYS A 74 10.80 -7.92 -6.75
CA LYS A 74 9.34 -8.12 -6.84
C LYS A 74 8.53 -6.93 -6.36
N SER A 75 9.12 -6.00 -5.61
CA SER A 75 8.38 -4.86 -5.06
C SER A 75 7.79 -3.98 -6.17
N LEU A 76 6.49 -3.72 -6.08
CA LEU A 76 5.72 -2.84 -6.95
C LEU A 76 5.01 -1.77 -6.11
N PHE A 77 5.48 -0.54 -6.20
CA PHE A 77 4.86 0.67 -5.66
C PHE A 77 3.95 1.27 -6.72
N TRP A 78 3.02 2.12 -6.31
CA TRP A 78 2.06 2.70 -7.25
C TRP A 78 1.35 3.93 -6.69
N GLU A 79 0.82 4.74 -7.59
CA GLU A 79 -0.10 5.85 -7.28
C GLU A 79 -1.25 5.85 -8.30
N ASN A 80 -2.46 6.11 -7.84
CA ASN A 80 -3.68 6.23 -8.66
C ASN A 80 -3.99 5.03 -9.60
N ASN A 81 -3.63 3.80 -9.21
CA ASN A 81 -3.69 2.61 -10.07
C ASN A 81 -4.05 1.29 -9.34
N GLN A 82 -4.68 1.33 -8.17
CA GLN A 82 -4.85 0.16 -7.29
C GLN A 82 -5.41 -1.09 -8.00
N LEU A 83 -6.48 -0.95 -8.78
CA LEU A 83 -7.13 -2.07 -9.47
C LEU A 83 -6.23 -2.68 -10.56
N LEU A 84 -5.53 -1.83 -11.31
CA LEU A 84 -4.58 -2.25 -12.32
C LEU A 84 -3.39 -2.97 -11.67
N VAL A 85 -2.86 -2.44 -10.57
CA VAL A 85 -1.75 -3.04 -9.81
C VAL A 85 -2.14 -4.39 -9.27
N ASN A 86 -3.31 -4.51 -8.62
CA ASN A 86 -3.79 -5.78 -8.07
C ASN A 86 -3.92 -6.85 -9.16
N SER A 87 -4.46 -6.47 -10.32
CA SER A 87 -4.57 -7.36 -11.48
C SER A 87 -3.19 -7.72 -12.04
N PHE A 88 -2.30 -6.74 -12.21
CA PHE A 88 -0.97 -6.89 -12.81
C PHE A 88 0.02 -7.65 -11.93
N ALA A 89 0.00 -7.44 -10.61
CA ALA A 89 0.83 -8.18 -9.67
C ALA A 89 0.43 -9.67 -9.65
N GLY A 90 -0.86 -9.96 -9.82
CA GLY A 90 -1.40 -11.31 -9.89
C GLY A 90 -1.19 -12.08 -8.59
N ARG A 91 -1.52 -11.44 -7.46
CA ARG A 91 -1.41 -12.01 -6.10
C ARG A 91 0.02 -12.46 -5.76
N GLY A 92 1.00 -11.58 -5.93
CA GLY A 92 2.41 -11.90 -5.66
C GLY A 92 3.12 -12.71 -6.74
N ARG A 93 2.42 -13.26 -7.75
CA ARG A 93 3.01 -14.14 -8.76
C ARG A 93 3.98 -13.41 -9.68
N ARG A 94 3.57 -12.27 -10.23
CA ARG A 94 4.38 -11.46 -11.15
C ARG A 94 5.21 -10.44 -10.38
N TYR A 95 4.53 -9.63 -9.57
CA TYR A 95 5.09 -8.67 -8.64
C TYR A 95 4.38 -8.81 -7.30
N MET A 96 4.93 -8.21 -6.26
CA MET A 96 4.36 -8.17 -4.93
C MET A 96 4.24 -6.69 -4.55
N SER A 97 3.04 -6.13 -4.73
CA SER A 97 2.71 -4.81 -4.17
C SER A 97 2.49 -4.92 -2.66
N LEU A 98 2.30 -3.79 -1.98
CA LEU A 98 1.96 -3.80 -0.56
C LEU A 98 0.72 -4.66 -0.27
N ALA A 99 -0.32 -4.56 -1.10
CA ALA A 99 -1.54 -5.35 -0.99
C ALA A 99 -1.33 -6.86 -1.24
N ASP A 100 -0.20 -7.27 -1.84
CA ASP A 100 0.18 -8.67 -2.05
C ASP A 100 1.04 -9.24 -0.90
N THR A 101 1.39 -8.45 0.11
CA THR A 101 2.02 -8.94 1.35
C THR A 101 0.95 -9.40 2.33
N LEU A 102 1.23 -10.33 3.25
CA LEU A 102 0.26 -10.75 4.26
C LEU A 102 -0.30 -9.56 5.04
N PHE A 103 0.58 -8.64 5.44
CA PHE A 103 0.20 -7.50 6.28
C PHE A 103 -0.60 -6.44 5.52
N GLY A 104 -0.44 -6.28 4.20
CA GLY A 104 -1.33 -5.45 3.38
C GLY A 104 -2.61 -6.18 2.95
N PHE A 105 -2.50 -7.44 2.53
CA PHE A 105 -3.58 -8.26 1.98
C PHE A 105 -4.78 -8.39 2.93
N VAL A 106 -4.53 -8.54 4.23
CA VAL A 106 -5.60 -8.68 5.22
C VAL A 106 -6.42 -7.40 5.39
N ALA A 107 -5.87 -6.22 5.03
CA ALA A 107 -6.49 -4.91 5.22
C ALA A 107 -6.94 -4.23 3.92
N ASP A 108 -6.57 -4.77 2.76
CA ASP A 108 -6.86 -4.17 1.44
C ASP A 108 -8.37 -3.93 1.23
N TYR A 109 -8.76 -2.71 0.85
CA TYR A 109 -10.15 -2.25 0.72
C TYR A 109 -11.03 -2.34 2.00
N LEU A 110 -10.43 -2.48 3.19
CA LEU A 110 -11.18 -2.45 4.45
C LEU A 110 -11.11 -1.06 5.08
N ASN A 111 -12.10 -0.77 5.92
CA ASN A 111 -12.16 0.44 6.72
C ASN A 111 -12.50 0.07 8.17
N TRP A 112 -11.93 0.76 9.15
CA TRP A 112 -12.11 0.43 10.56
C TRP A 112 -11.79 1.59 11.50
N CYS A 113 -12.50 1.62 12.62
CA CYS A 113 -12.17 2.46 13.76
C CYS A 113 -12.84 1.92 15.03
N GLY A 114 -12.29 2.31 16.18
CA GLY A 114 -12.88 2.02 17.48
C GLY A 114 -13.89 3.08 17.89
N GLN A 115 -14.61 2.82 18.96
CA GLN A 115 -15.34 3.84 19.71
C GLN A 115 -14.46 4.38 20.84
N ALA A 116 -14.47 5.70 21.05
CA ALA A 116 -13.75 6.30 22.16
C ALA A 116 -14.23 5.69 23.51
N ASN A 117 -13.28 5.29 24.36
CA ASN A 117 -13.54 4.67 25.67
C ASN A 117 -14.38 3.38 25.64
N SER A 118 -14.38 2.65 24.52
CA SER A 118 -15.08 1.39 24.36
C SER A 118 -14.20 0.37 23.62
N ALA A 119 -14.39 -0.91 23.94
CA ALA A 119 -13.76 -2.01 23.22
C ALA A 119 -14.50 -2.35 21.90
N GLY A 120 -15.62 -1.67 21.64
CA GLY A 120 -16.43 -1.85 20.43
C GLY A 120 -15.87 -1.12 19.21
N LEU A 121 -16.20 -1.66 18.04
CA LEU A 121 -15.97 -1.05 16.73
C LEU A 121 -17.08 -0.06 16.41
N ASP A 122 -16.77 1.03 15.71
CA ASP A 122 -17.80 1.95 15.20
C ASP A 122 -18.19 1.55 13.77
N TYR A 123 -19.36 0.94 13.63
CA TYR A 123 -19.93 0.55 12.34
C TYR A 123 -20.76 1.66 11.68
N GLU A 124 -21.03 2.77 12.37
CA GLU A 124 -21.83 3.85 11.82
C GLU A 124 -20.98 4.84 11.02
N SER A 125 -19.80 5.20 11.54
CA SER A 125 -18.92 6.18 10.89
C SER A 125 -17.49 6.10 11.45
N CYS A 126 -16.47 6.35 10.62
CA CYS A 126 -15.08 6.51 11.03
C CYS A 126 -14.50 7.86 10.59
N PRO A 127 -13.50 8.40 11.32
CA PRO A 127 -12.87 9.66 10.95
C PRO A 127 -12.23 9.59 9.57
N THR A 128 -12.42 10.61 8.74
CA THR A 128 -11.63 10.79 7.51
C THR A 128 -10.27 11.38 7.81
N THR A 129 -9.35 11.31 6.85
CA THR A 129 -8.03 11.99 6.91
C THR A 129 -8.15 13.50 7.08
N GLU A 130 -9.18 14.13 6.50
CA GLU A 130 -9.47 15.56 6.68
C GLU A 130 -9.96 15.88 8.10
N GLU A 131 -10.70 14.97 8.74
CA GLU A 131 -11.18 15.15 10.12
C GLU A 131 -10.06 14.92 11.12
N CYS A 132 -9.24 13.88 10.92
CA CYS A 132 -8.02 13.68 11.68
C CYS A 132 -7.00 12.79 10.95
N GLU A 133 -5.77 13.29 10.94
CA GLU A 133 -4.63 12.67 10.28
C GLU A 133 -4.20 11.34 10.95
N ASN A 134 -4.29 11.30 12.28
CA ASN A 134 -3.92 10.15 13.12
C ASN A 134 -5.12 9.23 13.37
N ASN A 135 -5.85 8.88 12.31
CA ASN A 135 -6.90 7.87 12.37
C ASN A 135 -6.33 6.45 12.17
N ALA A 136 -7.16 5.44 12.46
CA ALA A 136 -6.73 4.05 12.48
C ALA A 136 -6.23 3.53 11.12
N VAL A 137 -6.92 3.90 10.02
CA VAL A 137 -6.62 3.44 8.67
C VAL A 137 -5.37 4.15 8.12
N GLU A 138 -5.31 5.48 8.26
CA GLU A 138 -4.13 6.27 7.87
C GLU A 138 -2.88 5.79 8.59
N SER A 139 -2.95 5.63 9.91
CA SER A 139 -1.81 5.18 10.71
C SER A 139 -1.33 3.78 10.34
N PHE A 140 -2.27 2.89 10.02
CA PHE A 140 -1.96 1.55 9.53
C PHE A 140 -1.18 1.61 8.23
N TRP A 141 -1.69 2.32 7.22
CA TRP A 141 -1.04 2.38 5.91
C TRP A 141 0.31 3.08 5.99
N ARG A 142 0.47 4.11 6.83
CA ARG A 142 1.79 4.74 7.09
C ARG A 142 2.80 3.72 7.62
N LYS A 143 2.40 2.89 8.60
CA LYS A 143 3.27 1.84 9.15
C LYS A 143 3.57 0.75 8.13
N ALA A 144 2.56 0.30 7.39
CA ALA A 144 2.67 -0.75 6.39
C ALA A 144 3.55 -0.32 5.20
N SER A 145 3.34 0.87 4.66
CA SER A 145 4.14 1.48 3.59
C SER A 145 5.61 1.67 3.99
N ALA A 146 5.87 2.24 5.18
CA ALA A 146 7.24 2.40 5.67
C ALA A 146 7.95 1.04 5.84
N THR A 147 7.26 0.05 6.39
CA THR A 147 7.79 -1.32 6.55
C THR A 147 8.09 -1.96 5.20
N TYR A 148 7.15 -1.84 4.25
CA TYR A 148 7.28 -2.41 2.92
C TYR A 148 8.44 -1.79 2.13
N ALA A 149 8.61 -0.47 2.20
CA ALA A 149 9.76 0.21 1.61
C ALA A 149 11.08 -0.19 2.26
N GLN A 150 11.12 -0.26 3.60
CA GLN A 150 12.32 -0.67 4.35
C GLN A 150 12.79 -2.08 4.01
N HIS A 151 11.86 -2.99 3.68
CA HIS A 151 12.16 -4.38 3.39
C HIS A 151 12.18 -4.73 1.90
N SER A 152 11.95 -3.75 1.02
CA SER A 152 12.09 -3.91 -0.42
C SER A 152 13.56 -3.88 -0.86
N SER A 153 13.91 -4.64 -1.89
CA SER A 153 15.30 -4.76 -2.36
C SER A 153 15.41 -5.19 -3.82
N GLY A 154 16.58 -5.02 -4.41
CA GLY A 154 16.85 -5.24 -5.83
C GLY A 154 16.25 -4.13 -6.69
N VAL A 155 15.64 -4.52 -7.82
CA VAL A 155 14.92 -3.62 -8.71
C VAL A 155 13.55 -3.28 -8.09
N ILE A 156 13.32 -1.99 -7.86
CA ILE A 156 12.05 -1.46 -7.39
C ILE A 156 11.24 -1.01 -8.59
N HIS A 157 9.97 -1.41 -8.67
CA HIS A 157 9.06 -0.98 -9.74
C HIS A 157 8.05 0.00 -9.18
N VAL A 158 7.70 1.02 -9.96
CA VAL A 158 6.70 2.04 -9.61
C VAL A 158 5.73 2.18 -10.78
N LEU A 159 4.43 1.99 -10.55
CA LEU A 159 3.39 2.17 -11.57
C LEU A 159 2.57 3.44 -11.30
N LEU A 160 2.69 4.42 -12.18
CA LEU A 160 2.01 5.71 -12.10
C LEU A 160 0.96 5.86 -13.20
N ASN A 161 -0.10 6.62 -12.91
CA ASN A 161 -1.17 6.89 -13.88
C ASN A 161 -0.85 8.21 -14.61
N GLY A 162 -0.54 8.13 -15.91
CA GLY A 162 -0.25 9.28 -16.77
C GLY A 162 -1.50 10.07 -17.18
N SER A 163 -2.68 9.49 -17.01
CA SER A 163 -3.99 10.08 -17.31
C SER A 163 -4.67 10.75 -16.11
N VAL A 164 -4.05 10.76 -14.93
CA VAL A 164 -4.66 11.31 -13.72
C VAL A 164 -4.60 12.84 -13.69
N VAL A 165 -5.76 13.46 -13.44
CA VAL A 165 -5.84 14.91 -13.23
C VAL A 165 -5.12 15.27 -11.93
N GLY A 166 -4.17 16.20 -12.00
CA GLY A 166 -3.34 16.61 -10.86
C GLY A 166 -1.90 16.10 -10.90
N GLY A 167 -1.57 15.23 -11.86
CA GLY A 167 -0.22 14.72 -12.10
C GLY A 167 0.02 13.31 -11.56
N ALA A 168 0.92 12.59 -12.20
CA ALA A 168 1.13 11.16 -11.96
C ALA A 168 1.81 10.86 -10.60
N TYR A 169 2.55 11.81 -10.05
CA TYR A 169 3.24 11.74 -8.77
C TYR A 169 2.68 12.78 -7.78
N PRO A 170 1.77 12.38 -6.87
CA PRO A 170 1.23 13.28 -5.85
C PRO A 170 2.27 13.56 -4.75
N GLU A 171 2.41 14.84 -4.40
CA GLU A 171 3.19 15.30 -3.24
C GLU A 171 2.36 16.39 -2.53
N PRO A 172 1.86 16.16 -1.29
CA PRO A 172 2.12 15.00 -0.41
C PRO A 172 1.42 13.70 -0.88
N GLY A 173 1.90 12.54 -0.37
CA GLY A 173 1.39 11.22 -0.75
C GLY A 173 2.10 10.06 -0.03
N PHE A 174 1.54 8.84 -0.05
CA PHE A 174 2.15 7.68 0.61
C PHE A 174 3.52 7.34 0.02
N PHE A 175 3.60 7.30 -1.31
CA PHE A 175 4.86 7.00 -1.97
C PHE A 175 5.91 8.09 -1.67
N ALA A 176 5.49 9.35 -1.71
CA ALA A 176 6.34 10.50 -1.44
C ALA A 176 6.84 10.56 0.01
N ASP A 177 5.97 10.36 1.00
CA ASP A 177 6.24 10.73 2.39
C ASP A 177 6.61 9.54 3.28
N TYR A 178 6.18 8.32 2.92
CA TYR A 178 6.35 7.13 3.76
C TYR A 178 7.13 6.01 3.07
N GLU A 179 7.21 5.99 1.75
CA GLU A 179 7.88 4.89 1.04
C GLU A 179 9.27 5.31 0.56
N ILE A 180 9.40 6.35 -0.26
CA ILE A 180 10.71 6.85 -0.74
C ILE A 180 11.69 7.08 0.43
N PRO A 181 11.32 7.74 1.54
CA PRO A 181 12.25 7.99 2.65
C PRO A 181 12.72 6.72 3.37
N ASN A 182 11.98 5.62 3.26
CA ASN A 182 12.27 4.35 3.96
C ASN A 182 12.98 3.32 3.07
N LEU A 183 13.15 3.58 1.77
CA LEU A 183 13.94 2.72 0.89
C LEU A 183 15.39 2.59 1.37
N GLN A 184 15.92 1.36 1.36
CA GLN A 184 17.28 1.07 1.81
C GLN A 184 18.25 1.20 0.64
N LYS A 185 18.94 2.33 0.56
CA LYS A 185 19.78 2.69 -0.60
C LYS A 185 20.83 1.65 -0.97
N ASP A 186 21.39 0.95 0.01
CA ASP A 186 22.37 -0.13 -0.13
C ASP A 186 21.77 -1.44 -0.67
N LYS A 187 20.45 -1.61 -0.59
CA LYS A 187 19.73 -2.82 -1.03
C LYS A 187 18.98 -2.63 -2.34
N VAL A 188 18.83 -1.39 -2.82
CA VAL A 188 18.13 -1.04 -4.06
C VAL A 188 19.14 -0.87 -5.20
N SER A 189 19.01 -1.70 -6.23
CA SER A 189 19.88 -1.63 -7.41
C SER A 189 19.41 -0.61 -8.43
N GLU A 190 18.10 -0.47 -8.63
CA GLU A 190 17.48 0.40 -9.63
C GLU A 190 16.03 0.70 -9.22
N ILE A 191 15.52 1.87 -9.60
CA ILE A 191 14.10 2.20 -9.56
C ILE A 191 13.58 2.36 -10.99
N VAL A 192 12.65 1.48 -11.38
CA VAL A 192 12.00 1.45 -12.69
C VAL A 192 10.61 2.05 -12.55
N ILE A 193 10.35 3.16 -13.25
CA ILE A 193 9.07 3.85 -13.28
C ILE A 193 8.35 3.49 -14.58
N TRP A 194 7.09 3.09 -14.46
CA TRP A 194 6.17 2.95 -15.58
C TRP A 194 5.07 3.99 -15.42
N VAL A 195 5.01 4.93 -16.36
CA VAL A 195 3.88 5.86 -16.48
C VAL A 195 2.95 5.27 -17.53
N VAL A 196 1.72 4.99 -17.14
CA VAL A 196 0.75 4.31 -18.00
C VAL A 196 -0.49 5.17 -18.15
N ASP A 197 -0.87 5.40 -19.40
CA ASP A 197 -2.08 6.12 -19.76
C ASP A 197 -3.26 5.16 -19.86
N ASP A 198 -4.45 5.66 -19.55
CA ASP A 198 -5.70 4.96 -19.80
C ASP A 198 -5.91 4.76 -21.31
N ILE A 199 -6.50 3.62 -21.70
CA ILE A 199 -6.86 3.36 -23.10
C ILE A 199 -7.90 4.41 -23.53
N GLU A 200 -7.60 5.12 -24.62
CA GLU A 200 -8.39 6.27 -25.11
C GLU A 200 -8.49 7.44 -24.12
N GLY A 201 -7.76 7.40 -23.01
CA GLY A 201 -7.65 8.47 -22.04
C GLY A 201 -6.70 9.58 -22.48
N PRO A 202 -6.67 10.71 -21.74
CA PRO A 202 -5.72 11.77 -21.99
C PRO A 202 -4.31 11.36 -21.54
N ASP A 203 -3.30 11.70 -22.34
CA ASP A 203 -1.90 11.76 -21.89
C ASP A 203 -1.70 13.11 -21.19
N ILE A 204 -1.79 13.11 -19.84
CA ILE A 204 -1.61 14.31 -19.02
C ILE A 204 -0.13 14.47 -18.65
N GLU A 205 0.52 13.40 -18.23
CA GLU A 205 1.95 13.36 -17.93
C GLU A 205 2.60 12.07 -18.44
N SER A 206 3.79 12.25 -19.02
CA SER A 206 4.70 11.18 -19.44
C SER A 206 6.04 11.29 -18.71
N CYS A 207 6.93 10.32 -18.90
CA CYS A 207 8.31 10.33 -18.40
C CYS A 207 9.04 11.65 -18.70
N GLY A 208 9.76 12.18 -17.70
CA GLY A 208 10.49 13.43 -17.83
C GLY A 208 9.63 14.71 -17.86
N THR A 209 8.32 14.62 -17.62
CA THR A 209 7.42 15.79 -17.59
C THR A 209 6.88 16.07 -16.19
N HIS A 210 6.57 17.34 -15.90
CA HIS A 210 5.83 17.78 -14.70
C HIS A 210 6.15 17.03 -13.40
N THR A 211 5.18 16.35 -12.77
CA THR A 211 5.39 15.68 -11.47
C THR A 211 6.25 14.42 -11.60
N VAL A 212 6.19 13.71 -12.74
CA VAL A 212 7.12 12.60 -13.02
C VAL A 212 8.58 13.07 -13.04
N LYS A 213 8.86 14.23 -13.63
CA LYS A 213 10.20 14.84 -13.62
C LYS A 213 10.66 15.19 -12.20
N ILE A 214 9.75 15.66 -11.36
CA ILE A 214 10.03 15.95 -9.95
C ILE A 214 10.44 14.66 -9.23
N LEU A 215 9.67 13.58 -9.40
CA LEU A 215 9.99 12.27 -8.84
C LEU A 215 11.35 11.76 -9.32
N GLU A 216 11.59 11.76 -10.63
CA GLU A 216 12.86 11.31 -11.20
C GLU A 216 14.05 12.08 -10.62
N ASN A 217 13.94 13.41 -10.54
CA ASN A 217 14.99 14.26 -9.98
C ASN A 217 15.20 13.97 -8.49
N ARG A 218 14.12 13.78 -7.72
CA ARG A 218 14.19 13.45 -6.29
C ARG A 218 14.92 12.13 -6.07
N LEU A 219 14.54 11.07 -6.81
CA LEU A 219 15.18 9.76 -6.72
C LEU A 219 16.65 9.80 -7.15
N LYS A 220 16.98 10.49 -8.25
CA LYS A 220 18.37 10.70 -8.70
C LYS A 220 19.19 11.47 -7.67
N THR A 221 18.60 12.48 -7.01
CA THR A 221 19.26 13.26 -5.94
C THR A 221 19.55 12.40 -4.71
N LEU A 222 18.69 11.45 -4.40
CA LEU A 222 18.91 10.42 -3.36
C LEU A 222 19.92 9.34 -3.79
N GLY A 223 20.46 9.45 -5.01
CA GLY A 223 21.51 8.59 -5.56
C GLY A 223 21.01 7.31 -6.20
N TYR A 224 19.71 7.15 -6.44
CA TYR A 224 19.16 5.99 -7.14
C TYR A 224 19.43 6.05 -8.65
N ASP A 225 19.72 4.88 -9.22
CA ASP A 225 19.63 4.67 -10.66
C ASP A 225 18.14 4.58 -11.02
N VAL A 226 17.71 5.41 -11.97
CA VAL A 226 16.29 5.56 -12.31
C VAL A 226 16.09 5.40 -13.80
N THR A 227 15.17 4.51 -14.18
CA THR A 227 14.65 4.40 -15.53
C THR A 227 13.16 4.70 -15.54
N CYS A 228 12.68 5.33 -16.60
CA CYS A 228 11.27 5.64 -16.78
C CYS A 228 10.84 5.15 -18.17
N THR A 229 9.68 4.51 -18.27
CA THR A 229 9.11 4.04 -19.54
C THR A 229 7.62 4.35 -19.60
N ASP A 230 7.23 5.10 -20.62
CA ASP A 230 5.82 5.34 -20.92
C ASP A 230 5.18 4.07 -21.51
N ASN A 231 3.94 3.80 -21.11
CA ASN A 231 3.07 2.78 -21.68
C ASN A 231 3.77 1.41 -21.79
N TYR A 232 4.36 0.98 -20.67
CA TYR A 232 5.08 -0.29 -20.57
C TYR A 232 4.22 -1.45 -21.08
N LYS A 233 4.69 -2.11 -22.15
CA LYS A 233 3.88 -3.01 -23.00
C LYS A 233 3.14 -4.09 -22.21
N SER A 234 3.75 -4.69 -21.20
CA SER A 234 3.10 -5.75 -20.41
C SER A 234 1.91 -5.25 -19.60
N VAL A 235 1.94 -3.99 -19.15
CA VAL A 235 0.81 -3.36 -18.45
C VAL A 235 -0.25 -2.96 -19.47
N MET A 236 0.15 -2.38 -20.61
CA MET A 236 -0.78 -2.03 -21.70
C MET A 236 -1.55 -3.25 -22.22
N PHE A 237 -0.88 -4.40 -22.39
CA PHE A 237 -1.55 -5.63 -22.80
C PHE A 237 -2.64 -6.09 -21.82
N LEU A 238 -2.51 -5.78 -20.52
CA LEU A 238 -3.54 -6.07 -19.54
C LEU A 238 -4.71 -5.09 -19.65
N LEU A 239 -4.43 -3.80 -19.88
CA LEU A 239 -5.47 -2.78 -20.08
C LEU A 239 -6.27 -3.01 -21.37
N CYS A 240 -5.64 -3.50 -22.44
CA CYS A 240 -6.33 -3.81 -23.70
C CYS A 240 -7.20 -5.08 -23.67
N LEU A 241 -7.38 -5.74 -22.52
CA LEU A 241 -8.29 -6.89 -22.42
C LEU A 241 -9.76 -6.45 -22.34
N ASP A 242 -10.00 -5.21 -21.96
CA ASP A 242 -11.31 -4.56 -21.86
C ASP A 242 -11.43 -3.46 -22.94
#